data_AF-A0A1U7LIA2-F1
#
_entry.id   AF-A0A1U7LIA2-F1
#
_cell.length_a   1.000
_cell.length_b   1.000
_cell.length_c   1.000
_cell.angle_alpha   90.00
_cell.angle_beta   90.00
_cell.angle_gamma   90.00
#
_symmetry.space_group_name_H-M   'P 1'
#
loop_
_entity.id
_entity.type
_entity.pdbx_description
1 polymer ?
#
loop_
_entity_poly.entity_id
_entity_poly.type
_entity_poly.pdbx_seq_one_letter_code
_entity_poly.pdbx_strand_id
1 'polypeptide(L)'
;MADSTEVSNRPVVPLPNSFQRTPAELAKLKDMTIRNGWVKVMKARLVREELRECYYREGVNHYEKCGDLARYYMKLIREDRKVGPIVVDFN
;
A
#
# COMPACT_ATOMS: atom_id res chain seq x y z
N MET A 1 18.02 -0.71 -8.33
CA MET A 1 17.28 -1.97 -8.52
C MET A 1 16.73 -2.39 -7.15
N ALA A 2 15.42 -2.55 -6.98
CA ALA A 2 14.87 -3.08 -5.73
C ALA A 2 15.20 -4.58 -5.65
N ASP A 3 15.83 -5.00 -4.55
CA ASP A 3 16.31 -6.37 -4.35
C ASP A 3 15.12 -7.34 -4.23
N SER A 4 15.15 -8.41 -5.02
CA SER A 4 14.07 -9.41 -5.13
C SER A 4 13.86 -10.22 -3.84
N THR A 5 14.73 -10.03 -2.84
CA THR A 5 14.68 -10.68 -1.53
C THR A 5 13.62 -10.10 -0.58
N GLU A 6 13.14 -8.86 -0.78
CA GLU A 6 12.09 -8.27 0.08
C GLU A 6 10.69 -8.85 -0.17
N VAL A 7 10.41 -9.29 -1.40
CA VAL A 7 9.12 -9.92 -1.74
C VAL A 7 9.02 -11.32 -1.09
N SER A 8 10.16 -11.98 -0.89
CA SER A 8 10.27 -13.33 -0.31
C SER A 8 9.92 -13.41 1.18
N ASN A 9 10.01 -12.31 1.93
CA ASN A 9 9.75 -12.30 3.38
C ASN A 9 8.32 -11.86 3.73
N ARG A 10 7.43 -11.73 2.74
CA ARG A 10 6.02 -11.48 3.01
C ARG A 10 5.42 -12.75 3.61
N PRO A 11 4.71 -12.68 4.77
CA PRO A 11 4.05 -13.85 5.32
C PRO A 11 3.01 -14.35 4.32
N VAL A 12 3.30 -15.48 3.65
CA VAL A 12 2.35 -16.20 2.81
C VAL A 12 1.36 -16.85 3.76
N VAL A 13 0.08 -16.47 3.65
CA VAL A 13 -0.97 -17.21 4.34
C VAL A 13 -1.19 -18.49 3.53
N PRO A 14 -1.02 -19.68 4.12
CA PRO A 14 -1.43 -20.89 3.46
C PRO A 14 -2.94 -20.81 3.21
N LEU A 15 -3.36 -21.05 1.97
CA LEU A 15 -4.78 -21.19 1.62
C LEU A 15 -5.29 -22.50 2.25
N PRO A 16 -6.21 -22.48 3.24
CA PRO A 16 -6.92 -23.69 3.60
C PRO A 16 -8.20 -23.79 2.75
N ASN A 17 -8.60 -25.04 2.48
CA ASN A 17 -9.75 -25.38 1.65
C ASN A 17 -11.00 -24.62 2.07
N SER A 18 -11.77 -24.20 1.07
CA SER A 18 -12.75 -23.10 1.07
C SER A 18 -13.96 -23.22 2.00
N PHE A 19 -14.03 -24.19 2.92
CA PHE A 19 -15.28 -24.52 3.62
C PHE A 19 -15.26 -24.44 5.16
N GLN A 20 -14.11 -24.42 5.84
CA GLN A 20 -14.08 -24.29 7.31
C GLN A 20 -12.95 -23.34 7.74
N ARG A 21 -13.25 -22.03 7.85
CA ARG A 21 -12.36 -21.09 8.56
C ARG A 21 -12.82 -20.98 10.00
N THR A 22 -11.92 -21.29 10.92
CA THR A 22 -12.14 -21.03 12.35
C THR A 22 -12.21 -19.51 12.61
N PRO A 23 -12.87 -19.07 13.70
CA PRO A 23 -12.84 -17.67 14.10
C PRO A 23 -11.43 -17.09 14.22
N ALA A 24 -10.47 -17.90 14.67
CA ALA A 24 -9.06 -17.52 14.79
C ALA A 24 -8.39 -17.27 13.42
N GLU A 25 -8.66 -18.10 12.42
CA GLU A 25 -8.15 -17.90 11.06
C GLU A 25 -8.75 -16.66 10.41
N LEU A 26 -10.05 -16.41 10.63
CA LEU A 26 -10.70 -15.20 10.13
C LEU A 26 -10.11 -13.93 10.76
N ALA A 27 -9.82 -13.94 12.06
CA ALA A 27 -9.14 -12.84 12.74
C ALA A 27 -7.75 -12.58 12.13
N LYS A 28 -6.96 -13.64 11.91
CA LYS A 28 -5.64 -13.53 11.27
C LYS A 28 -5.72 -12.93 9.86
N LEU A 29 -6.69 -13.34 9.04
CA LEU A 29 -6.91 -12.79 7.69
C LEU A 29 -7.29 -11.31 7.73
N LYS A 30 -8.15 -10.91 8.68
CA LYS A 30 -8.54 -9.50 8.89
C LYS A 30 -7.31 -8.67 9.28
N ASP A 31 -6.54 -9.12 10.27
CA ASP A 31 -5.34 -8.42 10.73
C ASP A 31 -4.30 -8.25 9.62
N MET A 32 -4.14 -9.28 8.78
CA MET A 32 -3.23 -9.21 7.64
C MET A 32 -3.71 -8.24 6.57
N THR A 33 -5.01 -8.22 6.29
CA THR A 33 -5.61 -7.27 5.34
C THR A 33 -5.40 -5.84 5.81
N ILE A 34 -5.66 -5.56 7.08
CA ILE A 34 -5.47 -4.25 7.69
C ILE A 34 -4.00 -3.83 7.62
N ARG A 35 -3.08 -4.70 8.05
CA ARG A 35 -1.63 -4.42 7.99
C ARG A 35 -1.16 -4.13 6.57
N ASN A 36 -1.57 -4.93 5.60
CA ASN A 36 -1.22 -4.70 4.20
C ASN A 36 -1.81 -3.38 3.65
N GLY A 37 -3.00 -2.99 4.10
CA GLY A 37 -3.59 -1.68 3.82
C GLY A 37 -2.73 -0.53 4.35
N TRP A 38 -2.24 -0.64 5.58
CA TRP A 38 -1.34 0.37 6.15
C TRP A 38 0.02 0.43 5.42
N VAL A 39 0.60 -0.70 5.02
CA VAL A 39 1.85 -0.72 4.22
C VAL A 39 1.69 0.08 2.93
N LYS A 40 0.54 -0.06 2.25
CA LYS A 40 0.21 0.71 1.04
C LYS A 40 0.12 2.21 1.30
N VAL A 41 -0.54 2.61 2.39
CA VAL A 41 -0.61 4.02 2.82
C VAL A 41 0.78 4.58 3.12
N MET A 42 1.61 3.82 3.84
CA MET A 42 2.98 4.22 4.16
C MET A 42 3.85 4.34 2.92
N LYS A 43 3.67 3.47 1.92
CA LYS A 43 4.32 3.60 0.62
C LYS A 43 3.94 4.91 -0.08
N ALA A 44 2.65 5.26 -0.12
CA ALA A 44 2.19 6.52 -0.69
C ALA A 44 2.75 7.74 0.06
N ARG A 45 2.91 7.65 1.38
CA ARG A 45 3.54 8.70 2.19
C ARG A 45 5.00 8.94 1.81
N LEU A 46 5.80 7.88 1.68
CA LEU A 46 7.21 8.00 1.28
C LEU A 46 7.35 8.64 -0.10
N VAL A 47 6.52 8.23 -1.06
CA VAL A 47 6.52 8.81 -2.42
C VAL A 47 6.11 10.29 -2.40
N ARG A 48 5.18 10.69 -1.52
CA ARG A 48 4.81 12.10 -1.34
C ARG A 48 5.98 12.91 -0.80
N GLU A 49 6.71 12.38 0.17
CA GLU A 49 7.89 13.06 0.75
C GLU A 49 8.98 13.25 -0.32
N GLU A 50 9.30 12.21 -1.09
CA GLU A 50 10.26 12.34 -2.21
C GLU A 50 9.78 13.32 -3.29
N LEU A 51 8.48 13.34 -3.59
CA LEU A 51 7.91 14.28 -4.56
C LEU A 51 8.04 15.73 -4.09
N ARG A 52 7.84 15.96 -2.78
CA ARG A 52 8.06 17.27 -2.17
C ARG A 52 9.51 17.70 -2.31
N GLU A 53 10.46 16.81 -2.01
CA GLU A 53 11.89 17.10 -2.15
C GLU A 53 12.30 17.30 -3.62
N CYS A 54 11.69 16.58 -4.56
CA CYS A 54 11.88 16.83 -6.00
C CYS A 54 11.44 18.25 -6.38
N TYR A 55 10.28 18.70 -5.92
CA TYR A 55 9.79 20.06 -6.18
C TYR A 55 10.71 21.13 -5.58
N TYR A 56 11.25 20.90 -4.38
CA TYR A 56 12.20 21.82 -3.76
C TYR A 56 13.54 21.88 -4.49
N ARG A 57 14.08 20.74 -4.96
CA ARG A 57 15.36 20.68 -5.66
C ARG A 57 15.30 21.27 -7.08
N GLU A 58 14.24 20.95 -7.82
CA GLU A 58 14.13 21.30 -9.24
C GLU A 58 13.52 22.69 -9.50
N GLY A 59 12.81 23.25 -8.50
CA GLY A 59 12.18 24.55 -8.61
C GLY A 59 11.28 24.64 -9.84
N VAL A 60 11.50 25.64 -10.70
CA VAL A 60 10.70 25.87 -11.92
C VAL A 60 10.75 24.67 -12.90
N ASN A 61 11.77 23.81 -12.81
CA ASN A 61 11.95 22.66 -13.69
C ASN A 61 11.15 21.40 -13.28
N HIS A 62 10.32 21.49 -12.25
CA HIS A 62 9.61 20.33 -11.70
C HIS A 62 8.66 19.65 -12.71
N TYR A 63 8.20 20.37 -13.75
CA TYR A 63 7.30 19.83 -14.76
C TYR A 63 7.91 18.69 -15.57
N GLU A 64 9.19 18.81 -15.94
CA GLU A 64 9.90 17.78 -16.70
C GLU A 64 10.50 16.72 -15.78
N LYS A 65 11.06 17.13 -14.64
CA LYS A 65 11.86 16.25 -13.78
C LYS A 65 11.05 15.44 -12.79
N CYS A 66 9.96 16.00 -12.25
CA CYS A 66 9.17 15.35 -11.20
C CYS A 66 7.86 14.73 -11.74
N GLY A 67 7.58 14.83 -13.04
CA GLY A 67 6.31 14.40 -13.64
C GLY A 67 6.02 12.90 -13.48
N ASP A 68 7.03 12.04 -13.65
CA ASP A 68 6.88 10.59 -13.44
C ASP A 68 6.55 10.24 -12.00
N LEU A 69 7.25 10.89 -11.06
CA LEU A 69 7.05 10.69 -9.63
C LEU A 69 5.64 11.16 -9.20
N ALA A 70 5.17 12.28 -9.76
CA ALA A 70 3.82 12.76 -9.57
C ALA A 70 2.77 11.77 -10.12
N ARG A 71 2.96 11.23 -11.33
CA ARG A 71 2.06 10.20 -11.90
C ARG A 71 2.03 8.95 -11.05
N TYR A 72 3.18 8.49 -10.57
CA TYR A 72 3.27 7.33 -9.69
C TYR A 72 2.56 7.56 -8.35
N TYR A 73 2.77 8.72 -7.74
CA TYR A 73 2.04 9.13 -6.53
C TYR A 73 0.51 9.12 -6.75
N MET A 74 0.05 9.70 -7.87
CA MET A 74 -1.36 9.73 -8.24
C MET A 74 -1.96 8.33 -8.44
N LYS A 75 -1.18 7.39 -8.98
CA LYS A 75 -1.58 5.98 -9.09
C LYS A 75 -1.78 5.35 -7.71
N LEU A 76 -0.82 5.52 -6.81
CA LEU A 76 -0.88 4.96 -5.45
C LEU A 76 -2.10 5.45 -4.67
N ILE A 77 -2.37 6.76 -4.66
CA ILE A 77 -3.52 7.29 -3.91
C ILE A 77 -4.88 6.88 -4.48
N ARG A 78 -4.96 6.56 -5.77
CA ARG A 78 -6.19 6.07 -6.41
C ARG A 78 -6.45 4.61 -6.06
N GLU A 79 -5.39 3.79 -6.05
CA GLU A 79 -5.47 2.36 -5.73
C GLU A 79 -5.66 2.10 -4.23
N ASP A 80 -5.06 2.94 -3.37
CA ASP A 80 -4.95 2.69 -1.93
C ASP A 80 -5.90 3.53 -1.06
N ARG A 81 -6.89 4.22 -1.66
CA ARG A 81 -7.90 5.03 -0.95
C ARG A 81 -8.79 4.26 0.03
N LYS A 82 -8.71 2.92 0.06
CA LYS A 82 -9.63 2.04 0.79
C LYS A 82 -9.22 1.68 2.22
N VAL A 83 -8.40 2.48 2.89
CA VAL A 83 -8.10 2.26 4.32
C VAL A 83 -9.14 2.99 5.17
N GLY A 84 -10.40 2.56 5.07
CA GLY A 84 -11.42 2.83 6.07
C GLY A 84 -11.45 1.69 7.10
N PRO A 85 -11.96 1.91 8.32
CA PRO A 85 -12.35 0.79 9.16
C PRO A 85 -13.29 -0.08 8.34
N ILE A 86 -13.13 -1.40 8.41
CA ILE A 86 -14.13 -2.32 7.89
C ILE A 86 -15.40 -2.02 8.68
N VAL A 87 -16.29 -1.19 8.12
CA VAL A 87 -17.69 -1.24 8.48
C VAL A 87 -18.11 -2.65 8.08
N VAL A 88 -18.24 -3.52 9.08
CA VAL A 88 -18.99 -4.75 8.94
C VAL A 88 -20.43 -4.29 8.68
N ASP A 89 -20.81 -4.27 7.41
CA ASP A 89 -22.21 -4.08 7.04
C ASP A 89 -22.97 -5.28 7.62
N PHE A 90 -23.67 -5.05 8.73
CA PHE A 90 -24.64 -5.97 9.29
C PHE A 90 -25.98 -5.71 8.59
N ASN A 91 -26.14 -6.20 7.36
CA ASN A 91 -27.45 -6.29 6.72
C ASN A 91 -27.68 -7.70 6.22
#